data_AF-A0ABC8C3R1-F1
#
_entry.id   AF-A0ABC8C3R1-F1
#
_cell.length_a   1.000
_cell.length_b   1.000
_cell.length_c   1.000
_cell.angle_alpha   90.00
_cell.angle_beta   90.00
_cell.angle_gamma   90.00
#
_symmetry.space_group_name_H-M   'P 1'
#
loop_
_entity.id
_entity.type
_entity.pdbx_description
1 polymer ?
#
loop_
_entity_poly.entity_id
_entity_poly.type
_entity_poly.pdbx_seq_one_letter_code
_entity_poly.pdbx_strand_id
1 'polypeptide(L)'
;MPPFRSRPTTPADVPCRSPDPGPGPGPGPALDSGPSLDLAPGPDSGPSPGLDPGPDPGLDPDSGLDPASDPAPDPGPSPAPGPGPGPGPSLGPAEALPAATVTVYPDGPLLVRGDAEIRLPGGEVLAAPGRTVALCRCGQSALLPFCDGTHKAGGFRAPTPTPRSPADPA
;
A
#
# COMPACT_ATOMS: atom_id res chain seq x y z
N MET A 1 -30.72 -27.78 -63.27
CA MET A 1 -30.07 -26.52 -62.87
C MET A 1 -30.58 -26.15 -61.48
N PRO A 2 -29.93 -26.62 -60.39
CA PRO A 2 -30.38 -26.36 -59.02
C PRO A 2 -29.95 -24.95 -58.57
N PRO A 3 -30.74 -24.27 -57.71
CA PRO A 3 -30.37 -22.95 -57.19
C PRO A 3 -29.25 -23.07 -56.15
N PHE A 4 -28.22 -22.23 -56.29
CA PHE A 4 -27.14 -22.08 -55.32
C PHE A 4 -27.70 -21.65 -53.97
N ARG A 5 -27.60 -22.53 -52.96
CA ARG A 5 -27.85 -22.18 -51.56
C ARG A 5 -26.62 -21.49 -51.00
N SER A 6 -26.70 -20.18 -50.79
CA SER A 6 -25.67 -19.41 -50.10
C SER A 6 -25.48 -19.96 -48.69
N ARG A 7 -24.24 -20.36 -48.36
CA ARG A 7 -23.87 -20.77 -47.01
C ARG A 7 -23.83 -19.54 -46.09
N PRO A 8 -24.32 -19.64 -44.84
CA PRO A 8 -24.14 -18.59 -43.85
C PRO A 8 -22.67 -18.51 -43.44
N THR A 9 -22.09 -17.31 -43.55
CA THR A 9 -20.74 -17.00 -43.09
C THR A 9 -20.71 -17.09 -41.57
N THR A 10 -19.93 -18.02 -41.03
CA THR A 10 -19.67 -18.13 -39.60
C THR A 10 -18.72 -16.99 -39.16
N PRO A 11 -18.77 -16.54 -37.90
CA PRO A 11 -17.95 -15.43 -37.38
C PRO A 11 -16.43 -15.71 -37.36
N ALA A 12 -16.00 -16.90 -37.77
CA ALA A 12 -14.58 -17.30 -37.79
C ALA A 12 -13.81 -16.81 -39.03
N ASP A 13 -14.49 -16.27 -40.05
CA ASP A 13 -13.86 -15.86 -41.32
C ASP A 13 -13.68 -14.34 -41.46
N VAL A 14 -13.78 -13.58 -40.37
CA VAL A 14 -13.49 -12.14 -40.41
C VAL A 14 -11.97 -11.96 -40.32
N PRO A 15 -11.27 -11.54 -41.39
CA PRO A 15 -9.83 -11.30 -41.32
C PRO A 15 -9.56 -10.19 -40.29
N CYS A 16 -8.62 -10.44 -39.38
CA CYS A 16 -8.16 -9.47 -38.39
C CYS A 16 -7.62 -8.22 -39.09
N ARG A 17 -8.49 -7.22 -39.28
CA ARG A 17 -8.10 -5.91 -39.80
C ARG A 17 -7.24 -5.25 -38.72
N SER A 18 -5.94 -5.17 -38.97
CA SER A 18 -4.99 -4.50 -38.09
C SER A 18 -5.48 -3.08 -37.80
N PRO A 19 -5.49 -2.64 -36.54
CA PRO A 19 -5.87 -1.27 -36.21
C PRO A 19 -4.86 -0.31 -36.86
N ASP A 20 -5.39 0.67 -37.60
CA ASP A 20 -4.63 1.78 -38.16
C ASP A 20 -3.80 2.46 -37.05
N PRO A 21 -2.49 2.66 -37.22
CA PRO A 21 -1.70 3.45 -36.29
C PRO A 21 -2.21 4.90 -36.37
N GLY A 22 -2.95 5.33 -35.33
CA GLY A 22 -3.44 6.69 -35.23
C GLY A 22 -2.32 7.73 -35.32
N PRO A 23 -2.64 8.98 -35.66
CA PRO A 23 -1.65 10.05 -35.76
C PRO A 23 -0.93 10.23 -34.42
N GLY A 24 0.41 10.15 -34.47
CA GLY A 24 1.26 10.25 -33.29
C GLY A 24 1.11 11.57 -32.55
N PRO A 25 1.53 11.63 -31.27
CA PRO A 25 1.48 12.86 -30.48
C PRO A 25 2.36 13.92 -31.11
N GLY A 26 1.78 15.09 -31.40
CA GLY A 26 2.51 16.24 -31.92
C GLY A 26 3.57 16.74 -30.94
N PRO A 27 4.60 17.46 -31.43
CA PRO A 27 5.64 18.03 -30.57
C PRO A 27 5.01 19.05 -29.62
N GLY A 28 5.23 18.86 -28.31
CA GLY A 28 4.79 19.78 -27.28
C GLY A 28 5.49 21.15 -27.40
N PRO A 29 4.88 22.22 -26.85
CA PRO A 29 5.45 23.56 -26.93
C PRO A 29 6.79 23.65 -26.20
N ALA A 30 7.74 24.33 -26.84
CA ALA A 30 9.09 24.57 -26.36
C ALA A 30 9.08 25.22 -24.97
N LEU A 31 9.84 24.62 -24.05
CA LEU A 31 10.08 25.16 -22.72
C LEU A 31 10.94 26.42 -22.88
N ASP A 32 10.35 27.58 -22.58
CA ASP A 32 11.00 28.87 -22.50
C ASP A 32 12.07 28.84 -21.41
N SER A 33 13.33 28.99 -21.83
CA SER A 33 14.48 29.10 -20.94
C SER A 33 14.63 30.56 -20.50
N GLY A 34 14.11 30.87 -19.32
CA GLY A 34 14.28 32.15 -18.63
C GLY A 34 15.40 32.12 -17.56
N PRO A 35 16.01 33.28 -17.25
CA PRO A 35 17.43 33.37 -16.85
C PRO A 35 17.72 33.21 -15.36
N SER A 36 18.95 32.75 -15.09
CA SER A 36 19.65 32.76 -13.80
C SER A 36 19.44 34.05 -13.02
N LEU A 37 18.89 33.93 -11.81
CA LEU A 37 19.06 34.93 -10.78
C LEU A 37 20.08 34.40 -9.78
N ASP A 38 21.31 34.88 -9.95
CA ASP A 38 22.35 34.97 -8.94
C ASP A 38 21.73 35.41 -7.59
N LEU A 39 21.65 34.47 -6.65
CA LEU A 39 21.36 34.78 -5.25
C LEU A 39 22.68 34.75 -4.50
N ALA A 40 23.08 35.92 -4.02
CA ALA A 40 24.36 36.25 -3.41
C ALA A 40 24.83 35.30 -2.29
N PRO A 41 26.15 35.19 -2.06
CA PRO A 41 26.73 34.45 -0.93
C PRO A 41 26.45 35.17 0.40
N GLY A 42 25.74 34.47 1.31
CA GLY A 42 25.62 34.88 2.71
C GLY A 42 26.89 34.60 3.52
N PRO A 43 27.17 35.37 4.58
CA PRO A 43 28.45 35.33 5.29
C PRO A 43 28.61 34.12 6.22
N ASP A 44 29.86 33.68 6.27
CA ASP A 44 30.48 32.79 7.26
C ASP A 44 30.10 33.19 8.70
N SER A 45 29.61 32.22 9.47
CA SER A 45 29.54 32.32 10.92
C SER A 45 29.85 30.93 11.47
N GLY A 46 31.13 30.75 11.78
CA GLY A 46 31.69 29.52 12.32
C GLY A 46 31.12 29.08 13.67
N PRO A 47 31.51 27.88 14.13
CA PRO A 47 31.03 27.29 15.37
C PRO A 47 31.69 27.95 16.60
N SER A 48 30.89 28.26 17.61
CA SER A 48 31.39 28.63 18.95
C SER A 48 32.13 27.45 19.60
N PRO A 49 33.38 27.61 20.05
CA PRO A 49 34.03 26.65 20.94
C PRO A 49 33.92 27.09 22.41
N GLY A 50 33.88 26.11 23.32
CA GLY A 50 33.75 26.28 24.76
C GLY A 50 32.30 26.19 25.18
N LEU A 51 31.89 25.24 26.02
CA LEU A 51 32.43 25.01 27.36
C LEU A 51 32.34 23.51 27.71
N ASP A 52 33.46 22.94 28.11
CA ASP A 52 33.52 21.69 28.87
C ASP A 52 33.67 22.07 30.35
N PRO A 53 32.78 21.56 31.23
CA PRO A 53 33.22 21.28 32.59
C PRO A 53 32.71 19.91 33.07
N GLY A 54 33.50 18.87 32.85
CA GLY A 54 33.89 17.87 33.87
C GLY A 54 32.88 16.77 34.27
N PRO A 55 33.33 15.52 34.50
CA PRO A 55 32.53 14.50 35.16
C PRO A 55 32.45 14.72 36.68
N ASP A 56 31.24 14.65 37.24
CA ASP A 56 30.96 14.66 38.69
C ASP A 56 31.84 13.66 39.47
N PRO A 57 32.62 14.09 40.48
CA PRO A 57 33.25 13.20 41.45
C PRO A 57 32.32 13.07 42.66
N GLY A 58 31.38 12.14 42.61
CA GLY A 58 30.39 11.94 43.67
C GLY A 58 30.02 10.49 43.93
N LEU A 59 30.96 9.57 43.75
CA LEU A 59 30.79 8.16 44.08
C LEU A 59 31.65 7.86 45.31
N ASP A 60 31.08 8.04 46.50
CA ASP A 60 31.70 7.64 47.77
C ASP A 60 31.93 6.11 47.77
N PRO A 61 33.18 5.61 47.91
CA PRO A 61 33.47 4.17 47.87
C PRO A 61 33.30 3.45 49.22
N ASP A 62 32.68 4.08 50.23
CA ASP A 62 32.61 3.56 51.61
C ASP A 62 31.15 3.36 52.09
N SER A 63 30.37 2.60 51.34
CA SER A 63 29.11 2.03 51.85
C SER A 63 29.24 0.52 51.86
N GLY A 64 29.92 0.03 52.90
CA GLY A 64 29.92 -1.38 53.26
C GLY A 64 28.52 -1.87 53.57
N LEU A 65 27.88 -2.51 52.59
CA LEU A 65 26.79 -3.45 52.84
C LEU A 65 27.36 -4.86 52.75
N ASP A 66 27.59 -5.46 53.92
CA ASP A 66 27.85 -6.88 54.09
C ASP A 66 26.80 -7.72 53.32
N PRO A 67 27.19 -8.54 52.33
CA PRO A 67 26.25 -9.29 51.48
C PRO A 67 25.66 -10.55 52.16
N ALA A 68 25.62 -10.60 53.49
CA ALA A 68 25.32 -11.82 54.21
C ALA A 68 24.33 -11.62 55.37
N SER A 69 23.16 -11.03 55.12
CA SER A 69 21.99 -11.15 56.01
C SER A 69 20.72 -10.65 55.32
N ASP A 70 20.29 -11.32 54.25
CA ASP A 70 18.90 -11.19 53.80
C ASP A 70 18.24 -12.57 53.93
N PRO A 71 17.34 -12.78 54.91
CA PRO A 71 16.61 -14.03 55.03
C PRO A 71 15.69 -14.17 53.81
N ALA A 72 15.80 -15.29 53.10
CA ALA A 72 14.98 -15.56 51.93
C ALA A 72 13.49 -15.31 52.24
N PRO A 73 12.73 -14.64 51.36
CA PRO A 73 11.31 -14.42 51.57
C PRO A 73 10.57 -15.75 51.61
N ASP A 74 9.74 -15.93 52.64
CA ASP A 74 8.88 -17.08 52.87
C ASP A 74 8.04 -17.38 51.61
N PRO A 75 8.08 -18.60 51.04
CA PRO A 75 7.23 -18.94 49.91
C PRO A 75 5.80 -19.10 50.42
N GLY A 76 5.05 -18.00 50.39
CA GLY A 76 3.63 -17.98 50.70
C GLY A 76 2.83 -19.04 49.93
N PRO A 77 1.64 -19.43 50.41
CA PRO A 77 0.91 -20.58 49.90
C PRO A 77 0.60 -20.43 48.40
N SER A 78 0.82 -21.51 47.64
CA SER A 78 0.56 -21.53 46.19
C SER A 78 -0.86 -21.03 45.88
N PRO A 79 -1.01 -20.15 44.87
CA PRO A 79 -2.34 -19.69 44.47
C PRO A 79 -3.15 -20.88 43.95
N ALA A 80 -4.39 -20.99 44.42
CA ALA A 80 -5.34 -21.97 43.89
C ALA A 80 -5.50 -21.79 42.37
N PRO A 81 -5.67 -22.87 41.59
CA PRO A 81 -5.96 -22.74 40.17
C PRO A 81 -7.25 -21.93 40.00
N GLY A 82 -7.14 -20.81 39.29
CA GLY A 82 -8.30 -19.98 38.94
C GLY A 82 -9.33 -20.78 38.15
N PRO A 83 -10.59 -20.34 38.10
CA PRO A 83 -11.60 -20.98 37.28
C PRO A 83 -11.07 -21.05 35.84
N GLY A 84 -11.02 -22.27 35.28
CA GLY A 84 -10.54 -22.50 33.93
C GLY A 84 -11.30 -21.63 32.92
N PRO A 85 -10.72 -21.38 31.73
CA PRO A 85 -11.39 -20.61 30.70
C PRO A 85 -12.76 -21.25 30.45
N GLY A 86 -13.82 -20.50 30.72
CA GLY A 86 -15.18 -20.94 30.39
C GLY A 86 -15.28 -21.27 28.90
N PRO A 87 -16.29 -22.03 28.48
CA PRO A 87 -16.52 -22.27 27.06
C PRO A 87 -16.58 -20.92 26.36
N GLY A 88 -15.66 -20.69 25.42
CA GLY A 88 -15.64 -19.48 24.60
C GLY A 88 -16.99 -19.28 23.93
N PRO A 89 -17.34 -18.04 23.53
CA PRO A 89 -18.63 -17.77 22.90
C PRO A 89 -18.81 -18.75 21.74
N SER A 90 -19.92 -19.47 21.76
CA SER A 90 -20.33 -20.34 20.65
C SER A 90 -20.47 -19.43 19.44
N LEU A 91 -19.45 -19.43 18.57
CA LEU A 91 -19.48 -18.70 17.31
C LEU A 91 -20.66 -19.26 16.53
N GLY A 92 -21.76 -18.49 16.49
CA GLY A 92 -22.82 -18.69 15.51
C GLY A 92 -22.25 -18.66 14.09
N PRO A 93 -23.04 -18.97 13.06
CA PRO A 93 -22.57 -18.88 11.68
C PRO A 93 -21.94 -17.49 11.49
N ALA A 94 -20.65 -17.47 11.17
CA ALA A 94 -19.86 -16.25 11.04
C ALA A 94 -20.67 -15.26 10.22
N GLU A 95 -21.10 -14.16 10.85
CA GLU A 95 -21.87 -13.12 10.17
C GLU A 95 -21.03 -12.68 8.98
N ALA A 96 -21.50 -13.01 7.77
CA ALA A 96 -20.71 -12.88 6.56
C ALA A 96 -20.25 -11.43 6.44
N LEU A 97 -18.95 -11.20 6.60
CA LEU A 97 -18.35 -9.90 6.36
C LEU A 97 -18.75 -9.47 4.93
N PRO A 98 -19.09 -8.18 4.73
CA PRO A 98 -19.57 -7.74 3.43
C PRO A 98 -18.54 -8.07 2.35
N ALA A 99 -19.02 -8.67 1.26
CA ALA A 99 -18.19 -9.09 0.14
C ALA A 99 -17.28 -7.93 -0.33
N ALA A 100 -16.06 -8.29 -0.76
CA ALA A 100 -15.11 -7.33 -1.28
C ALA A 100 -15.71 -6.53 -2.44
N THR A 101 -15.54 -5.21 -2.40
CA THR A 101 -15.87 -4.29 -3.49
C THR A 101 -14.60 -3.64 -4.01
N VAL A 102 -14.44 -3.61 -5.33
CA VAL A 102 -13.33 -2.93 -6.00
C VAL A 102 -13.90 -1.77 -6.81
N THR A 103 -13.57 -0.55 -6.40
CA THR A 103 -14.00 0.68 -7.09
C THR A 103 -12.84 1.25 -7.91
N VAL A 104 -13.09 1.46 -9.20
CA VAL A 104 -12.12 2.07 -10.11
C VAL A 104 -12.25 3.59 -10.03
N TYR A 105 -11.26 4.29 -9.48
CA TYR A 105 -11.30 5.75 -9.44
C TYR A 105 -10.85 6.34 -10.79
N PRO A 106 -11.53 7.35 -11.36
CA PRO A 106 -11.06 8.05 -12.56
C PRO A 106 -9.65 8.58 -12.36
N ASP A 107 -8.75 8.31 -13.32
CA ASP A 107 -7.34 8.74 -13.28
C ASP A 107 -6.59 8.42 -11.99
N GLY A 108 -7.10 7.44 -11.24
CA GLY A 108 -6.66 7.15 -9.89
C GLY A 108 -6.51 5.67 -9.60
N PRO A 109 -6.39 5.31 -8.31
CA PRO A 109 -6.15 3.95 -7.87
C PRO A 109 -7.39 3.05 -7.95
N LEU A 110 -7.19 1.77 -7.67
CA LEU A 110 -8.28 0.84 -7.38
C LEU A 110 -8.52 0.80 -5.87
N LEU A 111 -9.72 1.19 -5.43
CA LEU A 111 -10.11 1.12 -4.02
C LEU A 111 -10.76 -0.21 -3.73
N VAL A 112 -10.09 -1.04 -2.94
CA VAL A 112 -10.63 -2.32 -2.45
C VAL A 112 -11.17 -2.09 -1.04
N ARG A 113 -12.40 -2.52 -0.79
CA ARG A 113 -13.08 -2.45 0.52
C ARG A 113 -13.72 -3.78 0.86
N GLY A 114 -13.76 -4.15 2.13
CA GLY A 114 -14.41 -5.37 2.61
C GLY A 114 -13.41 -6.51 2.81
N ASP A 115 -13.92 -7.74 2.79
CA ASP A 115 -13.13 -8.95 3.03
C ASP A 115 -12.34 -9.36 1.76
N ALA A 116 -11.15 -8.78 1.59
CA ALA A 116 -10.27 -9.05 0.46
C ALA A 116 -8.83 -9.29 0.92
N GLU A 117 -8.22 -10.36 0.43
CA GLU A 117 -6.78 -10.61 0.51
C GLU A 117 -6.09 -10.18 -0.77
N ILE A 118 -5.03 -9.37 -0.65
CA ILE A 118 -4.16 -9.05 -1.79
C ILE A 118 -2.99 -10.00 -1.77
N ARG A 119 -2.89 -10.85 -2.81
CA ARG A 119 -1.81 -11.84 -2.97
C ARG A 119 -0.82 -11.39 -4.04
N LEU A 120 0.46 -11.45 -3.71
CA LEU A 120 1.54 -11.29 -4.69
C LEU A 120 1.81 -12.61 -5.43
N PRO A 121 2.45 -12.57 -6.61
CA PRO A 121 2.86 -13.78 -7.33
C PRO A 121 3.70 -14.77 -6.51
N GLY A 122 4.45 -14.26 -5.51
CA GLY A 122 5.24 -15.08 -4.59
C GLY A 122 4.45 -15.75 -3.46
N GLY A 123 3.13 -15.57 -3.40
CA GLY A 123 2.26 -16.13 -2.36
C GLY A 123 2.14 -15.30 -1.08
N GLU A 124 2.90 -14.21 -0.96
CA GLU A 124 2.79 -13.26 0.15
C GLU A 124 1.44 -12.53 0.12
N VAL A 125 0.81 -12.39 1.30
CA VAL A 125 -0.44 -11.67 1.50
C VAL A 125 -0.14 -10.28 2.08
N LEU A 126 -0.46 -9.23 1.32
CA LEU A 126 -0.12 -7.85 1.69
C LEU A 126 -1.19 -7.12 2.52
N ALA A 127 -2.42 -7.61 2.48
CA ALA A 127 -3.52 -7.00 3.21
C ALA A 127 -4.44 -8.09 3.79
N ALA A 128 -4.75 -7.93 5.07
CA ALA A 128 -5.73 -8.74 5.77
C ALA A 128 -7.16 -8.24 5.48
N PRO A 129 -8.16 -9.15 5.52
CA PRO A 129 -9.55 -8.81 5.26
C PRO A 129 -10.09 -7.69 6.16
N GLY A 130 -11.06 -6.94 5.63
CA GLY A 130 -11.77 -5.88 6.35
C GLY A 130 -11.11 -4.49 6.26
N ARG A 131 -9.92 -4.37 5.67
CA ARG A 131 -9.24 -3.07 5.48
C ARG A 131 -9.55 -2.48 4.11
N THR A 132 -9.71 -1.16 4.07
CA THR A 132 -9.74 -0.42 2.80
C THR A 132 -8.31 -0.18 2.34
N VAL A 133 -8.02 -0.53 1.09
CA VAL A 133 -6.69 -0.40 0.50
C VAL A 133 -6.78 0.22 -0.88
N ALA A 134 -5.80 1.08 -1.21
CA ALA A 134 -5.70 1.72 -2.51
C ALA A 134 -4.55 1.09 -3.29
N LEU A 135 -4.85 0.41 -4.38
CA LEU A 135 -3.87 -0.22 -5.25
C LEU A 135 -3.46 0.71 -6.39
N CYS A 136 -2.16 0.74 -6.67
CA CYS A 136 -1.59 1.50 -7.76
C CYS A 136 -2.11 0.96 -9.10
N ARG A 137 -2.57 1.87 -9.96
CA ARG A 137 -2.93 1.59 -11.35
C ARG A 137 -2.04 2.33 -12.36
N CYS A 138 -1.34 3.39 -11.94
CA CYS A 138 -0.49 4.19 -12.81
C CYS A 138 0.93 3.63 -13.02
N GLY A 139 1.37 2.69 -12.18
CA GLY A 139 2.71 2.11 -12.24
C GLY A 139 3.85 3.00 -11.74
N GLN A 140 3.56 4.21 -11.24
CA GLN A 140 4.58 5.19 -10.82
C GLN A 140 4.73 5.32 -9.31
N SER A 141 4.01 4.52 -8.51
CA SER A 141 4.14 4.61 -7.05
C SER A 141 5.48 4.08 -6.57
N ALA A 142 6.05 4.70 -5.55
CA ALA A 142 7.21 4.19 -4.82
C ALA A 142 6.84 3.06 -3.84
N LEU A 143 5.56 2.86 -3.55
CA LEU A 143 5.05 1.88 -2.58
C LEU A 143 4.28 0.73 -3.23
N LEU A 144 4.68 0.32 -4.44
CA LEU A 144 4.01 -0.76 -5.17
C LEU A 144 3.81 -1.99 -4.27
N PRO A 145 2.62 -2.63 -4.31
CA PRO A 145 1.49 -2.37 -5.23
C PRO A 145 0.51 -1.30 -4.74
N PHE A 146 0.80 -0.57 -3.66
CA PHE A 146 -0.08 0.45 -3.10
C PHE A 146 0.03 1.80 -3.81
N CYS A 147 -1.00 2.63 -3.68
CA CYS A 147 -1.02 3.98 -4.22
C CYS A 147 -0.56 5.00 -3.16
N ASP A 148 0.50 5.75 -3.49
CA ASP A 148 1.02 6.88 -2.69
C ASP A 148 0.52 8.27 -3.18
N GLY A 149 -0.26 8.32 -4.26
CA GLY A 149 -0.76 9.55 -4.85
C GLY A 149 0.05 10.08 -6.04
N THR A 150 1.16 9.42 -6.42
CA THR A 150 2.01 9.82 -7.55
C THR A 150 1.24 9.96 -8.87
N HIS A 151 0.12 9.22 -9.04
CA HIS A 151 -0.75 9.34 -10.21
C HIS A 151 -1.22 10.78 -10.50
N LYS A 152 -1.38 11.63 -9.47
CA LYS A 152 -1.79 13.03 -9.65
C LYS A 152 -0.69 13.87 -10.28
N ALA A 153 0.53 13.78 -9.72
CA ALA A 153 1.69 14.52 -10.18
C ALA A 153 2.21 13.98 -11.53
N GLY A 154 2.16 12.66 -11.72
CA GLY A 154 2.55 11.99 -12.96
C GLY A 154 1.54 12.12 -14.10
N GLY A 155 0.41 12.81 -13.88
CA GLY A 155 -0.57 13.08 -14.93
C GLY A 155 -1.24 11.81 -15.49
N PHE A 156 -1.38 10.76 -14.68
CA PHE A 156 -2.00 9.51 -15.12
C PHE A 156 -3.40 9.77 -15.68
N ARG A 157 -3.70 9.17 -16.83
CA ARG A 157 -5.02 9.18 -17.44
C ARG A 157 -5.45 7.77 -17.78
N ALA A 158 -6.62 7.38 -17.30
CA ALA A 158 -7.19 6.08 -17.60
C ALA A 158 -8.50 6.27 -18.38
N PRO A 159 -8.76 5.43 -19.39
CA PRO A 159 -10.07 5.42 -20.02
C PRO A 159 -11.13 5.09 -18.97
N THR A 160 -12.23 5.85 -18.96
CA THR A 160 -13.41 5.52 -18.15
C THR A 160 -13.94 4.18 -18.63
N PRO A 161 -14.01 3.15 -17.77
CA PRO A 161 -14.56 1.86 -18.17
C PRO A 161 -16.03 2.07 -18.51
N THR A 162 -16.40 1.82 -19.76
CA THR A 162 -17.81 1.66 -20.14
C THR A 162 -18.28 0.34 -19.53
N PRO A 163 -19.39 0.32 -18.77
CA PRO A 163 -19.93 -0.94 -18.28
C PRO A 163 -20.23 -1.83 -19.49
N ARG A 164 -19.68 -3.04 -19.52
CA ARG A 164 -20.09 -4.02 -20.52
C ARG A 164 -21.55 -4.33 -20.30
N SER A 165 -22.29 -4.49 -21.39
CA SER A 165 -23.65 -5.00 -21.29
C SER A 165 -23.55 -6.46 -20.81
N PRO A 166 -24.43 -6.92 -19.90
CA PRO A 166 -24.44 -8.32 -19.47
C PRO A 166 -24.70 -9.32 -20.63
N ALA A 167 -25.06 -8.83 -21.82
CA ALA A 167 -25.26 -9.63 -23.03
C ALA A 167 -23.98 -9.79 -23.89
N ASP A 168 -22.89 -9.08 -23.60
CA ASP A 168 -21.64 -9.21 -24.36
C ASP A 168 -20.91 -10.51 -23.96
N PRO A 169 -20.52 -11.38 -24.91
CA PRO A 169 -19.83 -12.63 -24.58
C PRO A 169 -18.46 -12.34 -23.93
N ALA A 170 -18.09 -13.19 -22.96
CA ALA A 170 -16.89 -13.08 -22.15
C ALA A 170 -15.60 -13.24 -22.95
#